data_AF-A0A2V9IV45-F1
#
_entry.id   AF-A0A2V9IV45-F1
#
_cell.length_a   1.000
_cell.length_b   1.000
_cell.length_c   1.000
_cell.angle_alpha   90.00
_cell.angle_beta   90.00
_cell.angle_gamma   90.00
#
_symmetry.space_group_name_H-M   'P 1'
#
loop_
_entity.id
_entity.type
_entity.pdbx_description
1 polymer ?
#
loop_
_entity_poly.entity_id
_entity_poly.type
_entity_poly.pdbx_seq_one_letter_code
_entity_poly.pdbx_strand_id
1 'polypeptide(L)' 'NGMLVAFGATANHCAFYLMSSSTVEAHKDELKDYDTSKGTIRFQADKPLPVALVRKLVKARIAENMDRLSKSK' A
#
# COMPACT_ATOMS: atom_id res chain seq x y z
N ASN A 1 4.51 -16.67 -5.43
CA ASN A 1 4.90 -15.27 -5.19
C ASN A 1 4.01 -14.37 -6.04
N GLY A 2 3.37 -13.36 -5.44
CA GLY A 2 2.47 -12.43 -6.12
C GLY A 2 3.06 -11.03 -6.25
N MET A 3 2.35 -10.12 -6.91
CA MET A 3 2.75 -8.71 -6.98
C MET A 3 2.83 -8.11 -5.57
N LEU A 4 3.92 -7.39 -5.29
CA LEU A 4 4.16 -6.77 -4.00
C LEU A 4 3.53 -5.37 -3.98
N VAL A 5 4.19 -4.39 -4.56
CA VAL A 5 3.70 -3.01 -4.68
C VAL A 5 4.11 -2.43 -6.02
N ALA A 6 3.36 -1.43 -6.48
CA ALA A 6 3.74 -0.59 -7.61
C ALA A 6 3.60 0.88 -7.21
N PHE A 7 4.24 1.78 -7.96
CA PHE A 7 4.12 3.22 -7.74
C PHE A 7 4.08 3.95 -9.07
N GLY A 8 3.40 5.09 -9.08
CA GLY A 8 3.30 5.98 -10.23
C GLY A 8 3.40 7.43 -9.77
N ALA A 9 4.32 8.18 -10.35
CA ALA A 9 4.48 9.61 -10.06
C ALA A 9 3.62 10.44 -11.04
N THR A 10 2.90 11.42 -10.51
CA THR A 10 2.17 12.43 -11.28
C THR A 10 2.60 13.82 -10.82
N ALA A 11 2.24 14.87 -11.57
CA ALA A 11 2.61 16.24 -11.24
C ALA A 11 2.13 16.70 -9.85
N ASN A 12 1.01 16.15 -9.36
CA ASN A 12 0.39 16.58 -8.10
C ASN A 12 0.55 15.57 -6.94
N HIS A 13 0.77 14.29 -7.27
CA HIS A 13 0.85 13.23 -6.27
C HIS A 13 1.61 12.01 -6.77
N CYS A 14 2.15 11.22 -5.84
CA CYS A 14 2.66 9.88 -6.07
C CYS A 14 1.59 8.85 -5.67
N ALA A 15 1.08 8.11 -6.64
CA ALA A 15 0.18 7.00 -6.43
C ALA A 15 0.96 5.73 -6.06
N PHE A 16 0.63 5.15 -4.92
CA PHE A 16 1.24 3.94 -4.38
C PHE A 16 0.21 2.81 -4.35
N TYR A 17 0.46 1.78 -5.14
CA TYR A 17 -0.45 0.66 -5.36
C TYR A 17 -0.01 -0.52 -4.52
N LEU A 18 -0.84 -0.92 -3.56
CA LEU A 18 -0.59 -2.06 -2.68
C LEU A 18 -1.01 -3.40 -3.28
N MET A 19 -1.65 -3.38 -4.46
CA MET A 19 -2.12 -4.58 -5.18
C MET A 19 -3.01 -5.49 -4.33
N SER A 20 -3.59 -4.96 -3.24
CA SER A 20 -4.50 -5.63 -2.31
C SER A 20 -5.38 -4.58 -1.63
N SER A 21 -6.69 -4.74 -1.76
CA SER A 21 -7.67 -3.94 -1.04
C SER A 21 -7.71 -4.29 0.45
N SER A 22 -7.56 -5.57 0.80
CA SER A 22 -7.62 -6.04 2.19
C SER A 22 -6.49 -5.48 3.05
N THR A 23 -5.29 -5.35 2.48
CA THR A 23 -4.16 -4.70 3.17
C THR A 23 -4.45 -3.22 3.43
N VAL A 24 -5.10 -2.50 2.49
CA VAL A 24 -5.48 -1.09 2.70
C VAL A 24 -6.53 -0.97 3.80
N GLU A 25 -7.53 -1.85 3.81
CA GLU A 25 -8.59 -1.84 4.84
C GLU A 25 -8.03 -2.14 6.24
N ALA A 26 -7.10 -3.09 6.36
CA ALA A 26 -6.45 -3.41 7.63
C ALA A 26 -5.62 -2.23 8.20
N HIS A 27 -5.15 -1.33 7.33
CA HIS A 27 -4.37 -0.15 7.70
C HIS A 27 -5.15 1.17 7.56
N LYS A 28 -6.48 1.11 7.45
CA LYS A 28 -7.33 2.29 7.21
C LYS A 28 -7.16 3.38 8.26
N ASP A 29 -6.93 3.03 9.53
CA ASP A 29 -6.74 4.02 10.60
C ASP A 29 -5.45 4.83 10.43
N GLU A 30 -4.37 4.18 10.00
CA GLU A 30 -3.09 4.85 9.70
C GLU A 30 -3.16 5.65 8.40
N LEU A 31 -4.07 5.26 7.52
CA LEU A 31 -4.29 5.88 6.21
C LEU A 31 -5.35 6.99 6.23
N LYS A 32 -5.97 7.28 7.38
CA LYS A 32 -7.06 8.26 7.48
C LYS A 32 -6.67 9.68 7.08
N ASP A 33 -5.40 10.03 7.25
CA ASP A 33 -4.84 11.35 6.91
C ASP A 33 -4.37 11.42 5.45
N TYR A 34 -4.38 10.28 4.75
CA TYR A 34 -3.93 10.15 3.37
C TYR A 34 -5.10 9.91 2.44
N ASP A 35 -4.98 10.43 1.22
CA ASP A 35 -5.98 10.15 0.20
C ASP A 35 -5.80 8.71 -0.28
N THR A 36 -6.80 7.86 -0.01
CA THR A 36 -6.76 6.43 -0.33
C THR A 36 -7.96 5.99 -1.14
N SER A 37 -7.72 4.98 -1.97
CA SER A 37 -8.74 4.31 -2.79
C SER A 37 -8.58 2.79 -2.68
N LYS A 38 -9.36 2.02 -3.42
CA LYS A 38 -9.31 0.55 -3.38
C LYS A 38 -7.94 0.03 -3.85
N GLY A 39 -7.04 -0.23 -2.91
CA GLY A 39 -5.69 -0.73 -3.19
C GLY A 39 -4.65 0.34 -3.55
N THR A 40 -4.97 1.64 -3.43
CA THR A 40 -4.09 2.74 -3.82
C THR A 40 -4.04 3.81 -2.75
N ILE A 41 -2.85 4.37 -2.52
CA ILE A 41 -2.59 5.49 -1.61
C ILE A 41 -1.97 6.62 -2.42
N ARG A 42 -2.49 7.84 -2.32
CA ARG A 42 -1.95 9.02 -2.99
C ARG A 42 -1.18 9.85 -1.98
N PHE A 43 0.14 9.91 -2.16
CA PHE A 43 1.01 10.80 -1.40
C PHE A 43 1.10 12.14 -2.13
N GLN A 44 0.78 13.24 -1.45
CA GLN A 44 0.92 14.58 -2.03
C GLN A 44 2.39 14.85 -2.37
N ALA A 45 2.66 15.43 -3.54
CA ALA A 45 4.03 15.68 -4.00
C ALA A 45 4.80 16.66 -3.10
N ASP A 46 4.08 17.54 -2.40
CA ASP A 46 4.64 18.58 -1.53
C ASP A 46 5.04 18.04 -0.14
N LYS A 47 4.53 16.87 0.26
CA LYS A 47 4.79 16.28 1.57
C LYS A 47 5.83 15.16 1.47
N PRO A 48 6.78 15.08 2.43
CA PRO A 48 7.74 13.99 2.45
C PRO A 48 7.01 12.64 2.65
N LEU A 49 7.51 11.62 1.96
CA LEU A 49 6.96 10.27 2.05
C LEU A 49 7.15 9.71 3.48
N PRO A 50 6.07 9.20 4.11
CA PRO A 50 6.15 8.60 5.44
C PRO A 50 6.79 7.20 5.36
N VAL A 51 8.11 7.15 5.41
CA VAL A 51 8.90 5.92 5.27
C VAL A 51 8.44 4.81 6.23
N ALA A 52 8.08 5.17 7.46
CA ALA A 52 7.60 4.23 8.46
C ALA A 52 6.28 3.55 8.03
N LEU A 53 5.33 4.34 7.50
CA LEU A 53 4.06 3.85 7.00
C LEU A 53 4.25 2.96 5.76
N VAL A 54 5.02 3.44 4.78
CA VAL A 54 5.32 2.66 3.56
C VAL A 54 5.95 1.31 3.92
N ARG A 55 6.94 1.30 4.82
CA ARG A 55 7.60 0.07 5.26
C ARG A 55 6.64 -0.89 5.95
N LYS A 56 5.70 -0.38 6.75
CA LYS A 56 4.68 -1.19 7.42
C LYS A 56 3.73 -1.83 6.41
N LEU A 57 3.24 -1.06 5.44
CA LEU A 57 2.35 -1.54 4.39
C LEU A 57 3.02 -2.60 3.49
N VAL A 58 4.28 -2.39 3.10
CA VAL A 58 5.03 -3.37 2.32
C VAL A 58 5.18 -4.68 3.09
N LYS A 59 5.52 -4.63 4.38
CA LYS A 59 5.61 -5.83 5.23
C LYS A 59 4.27 -6.56 5.34
N ALA A 60 3.18 -5.84 5.53
CA ALA A 60 1.84 -6.41 5.54
C ALA A 60 1.53 -7.13 4.22
N ARG A 61 1.89 -6.52 3.09
CA ARG A 61 1.69 -7.12 1.77
C ARG A 61 2.53 -8.37 1.53
N ILE A 62 3.76 -8.41 2.05
CA ILE A 62 4.62 -9.61 2.04
C ILE A 62 3.93 -10.73 2.83
N ALA A 63 3.46 -10.44 4.05
CA ALA A 63 2.77 -11.42 4.89
C ALA A 63 1.50 -11.96 4.20
N GLU A 64 0.69 -11.08 3.59
CA GLU A 64 -0.51 -11.48 2.83
C GLU A 64 -0.15 -12.35 1.61
N ASN A 65 0.93 -12.01 0.88
CA ASN A 65 1.40 -12.82 -0.24
C ASN A 65 1.84 -14.23 0.20
N MET A 66 2.46 -14.35 1.37
CA MET A 66 2.86 -15.65 1.95
C MET A 66 1.63 -16.46 2.41
N ASP A 67 0.67 -15.84 3.09
CA ASP A 67 -0.60 -16.49 3.48
C ASP A 67 -1.37 -17.00 2.26
N ARG A 68 -1.48 -16.18 1.21
CA ARG A 68 -2.18 -16.58 -0.02
C ARG A 68 -1.50 -17.75 -0.75
N LEU A 69 -0.17 -17.85 -0.67
CA LEU A 69 0.57 -19.00 -1.19
C LEU A 69 0.32 -20.26 -0.36
N SER A 70 0.17 -20.12 0.96
CA SER A 70 -0.14 -21.24 1.84
C SER A 70 -1.56 -21.77 1.64
N LYS A 71 -2.53 -20.93 1.29
CA LYS A 71 -3.94 -21.32 1.08
C LYS A 71 -4.24 -21.89 -0.31
N SER A 72 -3.34 -21.72 -1.26
CA SER A 72 -3.47 -22.26 -2.63
C SER A 72 -2.78 -23.62 -2.81
N LYS A 73 -2.35 -24.25 -1.71
CA LYS A 73 -1.61 -25.51 -1.67
C LYS A 73 -2.40 -26.53 -0.86
#